data_AF-A0A3C1NBB1-F1
#
_entry.id   AF-A0A3C1NBB1-F1
#
_cell.length_a   1.000
_cell.length_b   1.000
_cell.length_c   1.000
_cell.angle_alpha   90.00
_cell.angle_beta   90.00
_cell.angle_gamma   90.00
#
_symmetry.space_group_name_H-M   'P 1'
#
loop_
_entity.id
_entity.type
_entity.pdbx_description
1 polymer ?
#
loop_
_entity_poly.entity_id
_entity_poly.type
_entity_poly.pdbx_seq_one_letter_code
_entity_poly.pdbx_strand_id
1 'polypeptide(L)' 'FQDLTRSRVAEAQSLGLEVHTWTVNEITHIETMVDYAVDGIISDYPDRVRTVLAKRQYVLPTVFGD' A
#
# COMPACT_ATOMS: atom_id res chain seq x y z
N PHE A 1 6.92 -2.87 -8.54
CA PHE A 1 6.66 -1.52 -7.98
C PHE A 1 7.74 -0.45 -8.29
N GLN A 2 8.97 -0.79 -8.71
CA GLN A 2 10.06 0.21 -8.83
C GLN A 2 9.81 1.34 -9.85
N ASP A 3 8.93 1.12 -10.82
CA ASP A 3 8.55 2.16 -11.81
C ASP A 3 7.45 3.12 -11.31
N LEU A 4 6.86 2.81 -10.15
CA LEU A 4 5.79 3.60 -9.56
C LEU A 4 6.39 4.85 -8.90
N THR A 5 5.76 5.99 -9.15
CA THR A 5 6.07 7.26 -8.49
C THR A 5 4.78 7.85 -7.94
N ARG A 6 4.89 8.69 -6.90
CA ARG A 6 3.73 9.44 -6.36
C ARG A 6 2.96 10.21 -7.44
N SER A 7 3.66 10.78 -8.43
CA SER A 7 3.03 11.54 -9.52
C SER A 7 2.16 10.64 -10.41
N ARG A 8 2.64 9.44 -10.75
CA ARG A 8 1.88 8.47 -11.56
C ARG A 8 0.68 7.91 -10.81
N VAL A 9 0.80 7.71 -9.50
CA VAL A 9 -0.34 7.31 -8.65
C VAL A 9 -1.42 8.39 -8.70
N ALA A 10 -1.06 9.65 -8.44
CA ALA A 10 -2.00 10.76 -8.47
C ALA A 10 -2.63 10.98 -9.86
N GLU A 11 -1.86 10.81 -10.94
CA GLU A 11 -2.37 10.87 -12.31
C GLU A 11 -3.44 9.80 -12.56
N ALA A 12 -3.15 8.54 -12.26
CA ALA A 12 -4.10 7.45 -12.41
C ALA A 12 -5.38 7.68 -11.59
N GLN A 13 -5.25 8.10 -10.34
CA GLN A 13 -6.38 8.43 -9.47
C GLN A 13 -7.21 9.60 -10.00
N SER A 14 -6.58 10.61 -10.62
CA SER A 14 -7.31 11.73 -11.26
C SER A 14 -8.13 11.30 -12.48
N LEU A 15 -7.79 10.17 -13.08
CA LEU A 15 -8.55 9.51 -14.15
C LEU A 15 -9.64 8.56 -13.62
N GLY A 16 -9.80 8.46 -12.30
CA GLY A 16 -10.77 7.58 -11.65
C GLY A 16 -10.33 6.13 -11.56
N LEU A 17 -9.02 5.84 -11.66
CA LEU A 17 -8.46 4.50 -11.54
C LEU A 17 -7.87 4.27 -10.15
N GLU A 18 -8.09 3.08 -9.59
CA GLU A 18 -7.38 2.63 -8.39
C GLU A 18 -6.00 2.08 -8.73
N VAL A 19 -5.03 2.31 -7.85
CA VAL A 19 -3.65 1.84 -8.01
C VAL A 19 -3.33 0.80 -6.93
N HIS A 20 -3.23 -0.45 -7.38
CA HIS A 20 -2.83 -1.59 -6.56
C HIS A 20 -1.42 -2.03 -6.93
N THR A 21 -0.49 -2.01 -5.97
CA THR A 21 0.93 -2.32 -6.22
C THR A 21 1.29 -3.74 -5.78
N TRP A 22 2.18 -4.39 -6.55
CA TRP A 22 2.66 -5.75 -6.30
C TRP A 22 4.12 -5.94 -6.74
N THR A 23 4.84 -6.97 -6.27
CA THR A 23 4.72 -7.57 -4.93
C THR A 23 5.63 -6.79 -3.98
N VAL A 24 5.12 -6.33 -2.83
CA VAL A 24 5.86 -5.43 -1.93
C VAL A 24 6.09 -6.09 -0.58
N ASN A 25 7.32 -6.58 -0.34
CA ASN A 25 7.63 -7.43 0.82
C ASN A 25 8.48 -6.76 1.91
N GLU A 26 9.30 -5.77 1.52
CA GLU A 26 10.18 -5.06 2.45
C GLU A 26 9.47 -3.89 3.14
N ILE A 27 9.70 -3.71 4.44
CA ILE A 27 9.05 -2.65 5.24
C ILE A 27 9.29 -1.26 4.62
N THR A 28 10.51 -0.96 4.19
CA THR A 28 10.85 0.34 3.59
C THR A 28 10.10 0.58 2.28
N HIS A 29 9.88 -0.47 1.48
CA HIS A 29 9.08 -0.37 0.26
C HIS A 29 7.59 -0.21 0.58
N ILE A 30 7.07 -0.93 1.59
CA ILE A 30 5.68 -0.76 2.07
C ILE A 30 5.46 0.70 2.50
N GLU A 31 6.35 1.25 3.33
CA GLU A 31 6.29 2.66 3.75
C GLU A 31 6.29 3.61 2.56
N THR A 32 7.15 3.36 1.56
CA THR A 32 7.19 4.15 0.31
C THR A 32 5.86 4.09 -0.44
N MET A 33 5.25 2.91 -0.57
CA MET A 33 3.96 2.76 -1.26
C MET A 33 2.82 3.47 -0.52
N VAL A 34 2.82 3.40 0.81
CA VAL A 34 1.89 4.18 1.66
C VAL A 34 2.12 5.68 1.45
N ASP A 35 3.37 6.13 1.42
CA ASP A 35 3.71 7.55 1.18
C ASP A 35 3.35 7.99 -0.25
N TYR A 36 3.26 7.08 -1.21
CA TYR A 36 2.76 7.35 -2.56
C TYR A 36 1.22 7.35 -2.65
N ALA A 37 0.53 7.03 -1.56
CA ALA A 37 -0.92 6.97 -1.47
C ALA A 37 -1.56 5.99 -2.47
N VAL A 38 -0.95 4.81 -2.64
CA VAL A 38 -1.57 3.70 -3.39
C VAL A 38 -2.83 3.22 -2.68
N ASP A 39 -3.80 2.72 -3.46
CA ASP A 39 -5.09 2.24 -2.95
C ASP A 39 -4.99 0.82 -2.37
N GLY A 40 -4.02 0.03 -2.82
CA GLY A 40 -3.80 -1.33 -2.33
C GLY A 40 -2.34 -1.78 -2.42
N ILE A 41 -1.93 -2.61 -1.45
CA ILE A 41 -0.61 -3.26 -1.41
C ILE A 41 -0.81 -4.77 -1.40
N ILE A 42 -0.26 -5.44 -2.41
CA ILE A 42 -0.21 -6.89 -2.50
C ILE A 42 1.18 -7.35 -2.05
N SER A 43 1.20 -8.22 -1.03
CA SER A 43 2.41 -8.67 -0.34
C SER A 43 2.31 -10.13 0.05
N ASP A 44 3.44 -10.84 0.03
CA ASP A 44 3.56 -12.18 0.60
C ASP A 44 3.62 -12.14 2.14
N TYR A 45 3.84 -10.95 2.72
CA TYR A 45 3.96 -10.69 4.16
C TYR A 45 2.91 -9.66 4.63
N PRO A 46 1.61 -10.03 4.64
CA PRO A 46 0.53 -9.12 5.00
C PRO A 46 0.63 -8.59 6.45
N ASP A 47 1.26 -9.34 7.35
CA ASP A 47 1.57 -8.95 8.73
C ASP A 47 2.47 -7.70 8.79
N ARG A 48 3.46 -7.60 7.89
CA ARG A 48 4.33 -6.42 7.78
C ARG A 48 3.55 -5.22 7.29
N VAL A 49 2.69 -5.40 6.29
CA VAL A 49 1.81 -4.34 5.78
C VAL A 49 0.91 -3.82 6.91
N ARG A 50 0.25 -4.72 7.65
CA ARG A 50 -0.58 -4.36 8.81
C ARG A 50 0.21 -3.60 9.88
N THR A 51 1.45 -4.02 10.16
CA THR A 51 2.32 -3.34 11.13
C THR A 51 2.62 -1.89 10.72
N VAL A 52 2.96 -1.66 9.45
CA VAL A 52 3.21 -0.29 8.94
C VAL A 52 1.93 0.55 8.97
N LEU A 53 0.80 0.00 8.51
CA LEU A 53 -0.48 0.70 8.49
C LEU A 53 -0.98 1.06 9.91
N ALA A 54 -0.81 0.16 10.89
CA ALA A 54 -1.12 0.42 12.29
C ALA A 54 -0.29 1.58 12.86
N LYS A 55 1.03 1.59 12.60
CA LYS A 55 1.93 2.67 13.03
C LYS A 55 1.53 4.03 12.44
N ARG A 56 0.96 4.03 11.23
CA ARG A 56 0.45 5.21 10.53
C ARG A 56 -1.03 5.51 10.83
N GLN A 57 -1.62 4.84 11.82
CA GLN A 57 -2.99 5.04 12.31
C GLN A 57 -4.10 4.81 11.25
N TYR A 58 -3.84 3.96 10.25
CA TYR A 58 -4.90 3.50 9.35
C TYR A 58 -5.86 2.57 10.08
N VAL A 59 -7.13 2.61 9.68
CA VAL A 59 -8.11 1.59 10.05
C VAL A 59 -7.72 0.31 9.32
N LEU A 60 -7.46 -0.76 10.07
CA LEU A 60 -7.11 -2.05 9.51
C LEU A 60 -8.37 -2.90 9.28
N PRO A 61 -8.43 -3.67 8.18
CA PRO A 61 -9.44 -4.71 8.03
C PRO A 61 -9.38 -5.70 9.20
N THR A 62 -10.54 -6.20 9.62
CA THR A 62 -10.65 -7.25 10.64
C THR A 62 -9.82 -8.46 10.23
N VAL A 63 -9.18 -9.12 11.20
CA VAL A 63 -8.48 -10.38 10.91
C VAL A 63 -9.55 -11.44 10.69
N PHE A 64 -9.33 -12.31 9.70
CA PHE A 64 -10.24 -13.42 9.49
C PHE A 64 -10.18 -14.36 10.70
N GLY A 65 -11.31 -14.55 11.40
CA GLY A 65 -11.42 -15.45 12.55
C GLY A 65 -11.67 -14.80 13.91
N ASP A 66 -11.84 -13.47 13.96
CA ASP A 66 -12.40 -12.76 15.12
C ASP A 66 -13.93 -12.89 15.20
#